data_AF-A0A7D7PRV2-F1
#
_entry.id   AF-A0A7D7PRV2-F1
#
_cell.length_a   1.000
_cell.length_b   1.000
_cell.length_c   1.000
_cell.angle_alpha   90.00
_cell.angle_beta   90.00
_cell.angle_gamma   90.00
#
_symmetry.space_group_name_H-M   'P 1'
#
loop_
_entity.id
_entity.type
_entity.pdbx_description
1 polymer ?
#
loop_
_entity_poly.entity_id
_entity_poly.type
_entity_poly.pdbx_seq_one_letter_code
_entity_poly.pdbx_strand_id
1 'polypeptide(L)' 'MTGAVEQPGRGRSRFLDWWRGAVRFGNGVLGADRYERYLQYHRATGCESEPLTEREFWRDWQDWQDAHPEGRCC' A
#
# COMPACT_ATOMS: atom_id res chain seq x y z
N MET A 1 -43.53 -29.14 -13.06
CA MET A 1 -42.11 -29.34 -13.38
C MET A 1 -41.45 -27.99 -13.15
N THR A 2 -41.04 -27.72 -11.92
CA THR A 2 -40.72 -26.36 -11.47
C THR A 2 -39.46 -26.41 -10.63
N GLY A 3 -38.55 -25.49 -10.91
CA GLY A 3 -37.40 -25.16 -10.07
C GLY A 3 -36.09 -25.61 -10.71
N ALA A 4 -35.05 -24.79 -10.79
CA ALA A 4 -34.90 -23.40 -10.39
C ALA A 4 -33.72 -22.86 -11.21
N VAL A 5 -33.88 -21.64 -11.72
CA VAL A 5 -32.79 -20.90 -12.38
C VAL A 5 -31.64 -20.69 -11.39
N GLU A 6 -30.44 -21.15 -11.75
CA GLU A 6 -29.19 -20.86 -11.02
C GLU A 6 -28.95 -19.34 -11.01
N GLN A 7 -28.69 -18.79 -9.82
CA GLN A 7 -28.49 -17.35 -9.60
C GLN A 7 -27.00 -17.04 -9.34
N PRO A 8 -26.25 -16.47 -10.31
CA PRO A 8 -24.85 -16.09 -10.13
C PRO A 8 -24.75 -14.68 -9.51
N GLY A 9 -25.03 -14.56 -8.20
CA GLY A 9 -25.04 -13.24 -7.55
C GLY A 9 -24.56 -13.18 -6.09
N ARG A 10 -24.48 -14.31 -5.38
CA ARG A 10 -24.27 -14.31 -3.93
C ARG A 10 -22.80 -14.39 -3.47
N GLY A 11 -21.86 -14.74 -4.36
CA GLY A 11 -20.42 -14.87 -4.03
C GLY A 11 -19.55 -13.64 -4.32
N ARG A 12 -20.03 -12.68 -5.12
CA ARG A 12 -19.20 -11.55 -5.60
C ARG A 12 -18.84 -10.54 -4.51
N SER A 13 -19.70 -10.29 -3.54
CA SER A 13 -19.42 -9.29 -2.49
C SER A 13 -18.30 -9.74 -1.55
N ARG A 14 -18.39 -10.95 -1.00
CA ARG A 14 -17.35 -11.49 -0.10
C ARG A 14 -15.98 -11.62 -0.77
N PHE A 15 -15.95 -11.96 -2.06
CA PHE A 15 -14.71 -12.01 -2.81
C PHE A 15 -14.09 -10.61 -3.01
N LEU A 16 -14.90 -9.59 -3.31
CA LEU A 16 -14.43 -8.21 -3.42
C LEU A 16 -13.97 -7.64 -2.08
N ASP A 17 -14.67 -7.93 -0.99
CA ASP A 17 -14.30 -7.52 0.36
C ASP A 17 -12.99 -8.17 0.79
N TRP A 18 -12.84 -9.47 0.53
CA TRP A 18 -11.61 -10.21 0.78
C TRP A 18 -10.44 -9.69 -0.09
N TRP A 19 -10.68 -9.42 -1.38
CA TRP A 19 -9.69 -8.87 -2.29
C TRP A 19 -9.19 -7.48 -1.84
N ARG A 20 -10.11 -6.61 -1.42
CA ARG A 20 -9.74 -5.29 -0.83
C ARG A 20 -8.91 -5.45 0.44
N GLY A 21 -9.25 -6.43 1.29
CA GLY A 21 -8.46 -6.77 2.48
C GLY A 21 -7.05 -7.26 2.12
N ALA A 22 -6.94 -8.14 1.13
CA ALA A 22 -5.67 -8.66 0.64
C ALA A 22 -4.80 -7.58 -0.01
N VAL A 23 -5.39 -6.64 -0.76
CA VAL A 23 -4.69 -5.47 -1.30
C VAL A 23 -4.20 -4.54 -0.19
N ARG A 24 -5.01 -4.26 0.83
CA ARG A 24 -4.57 -3.47 2.00
C ARG A 24 -3.44 -4.14 2.76
N PHE A 25 -3.55 -5.45 2.98
CA PHE A 25 -2.50 -6.23 3.64
C PHE A 25 -1.23 -6.27 2.79
N GLY A 26 -1.35 -6.49 1.49
CA GLY A 26 -0.25 -6.40 0.53
C GLY A 26 0.40 -5.03 0.53
N ASN A 27 -0.36 -3.94 0.55
CA ASN A 27 0.16 -2.58 0.65
C ASN A 27 0.89 -2.33 2.00
N GLY A 28 0.40 -2.91 3.10
CA GLY A 28 1.06 -2.84 4.40
C GLY A 28 2.35 -3.66 4.49
N VAL A 29 2.38 -4.85 3.88
CA VAL A 29 3.52 -5.78 3.92
C VAL A 29 4.59 -5.43 2.87
N LEU A 30 4.19 -4.97 1.68
CA LEU A 30 5.10 -4.60 0.59
C LEU A 30 5.65 -3.17 0.73
N GLY A 31 5.27 -2.44 1.79
CA GLY A 31 5.79 -1.10 2.05
C GLY A 31 5.14 0.02 1.23
N ALA A 32 4.03 -0.24 0.53
CA ALA A 32 3.24 0.80 -0.13
C ALA A 32 2.64 1.81 0.87
N ASP A 33 2.44 1.40 2.13
CA ASP A 33 2.02 2.30 3.24
C ASP A 33 3.11 3.33 3.63
N ARG A 34 4.37 3.13 3.23
CA ARG A 34 5.47 4.01 3.68
C ARG A 34 5.31 5.45 3.18
N TYR A 35 4.78 5.63 1.97
CA TYR A 35 4.48 6.96 1.43
C TYR A 35 3.30 7.62 2.15
N GLU A 36 2.24 6.85 2.47
CA GLU A 36 1.13 7.36 3.29
C GLU A 36 1.59 7.78 4.69
N ARG A 37 2.48 6.99 5.31
CA ARG A 37 3.09 7.31 6.60
C ARG A 37 3.95 8.57 6.53
N TYR A 38 4.73 8.74 5.46
CA TYR A 38 5.48 9.97 5.19
C TYR A 38 4.54 11.19 5.10
N LEU A 39 3.44 11.08 4.35
CA LEU A 39 2.45 12.15 4.24
C LEU A 39 1.75 12.44 5.57
N GLN A 40 1.43 11.42 6.37
CA GLN A 40 0.88 11.62 7.72
C GLN A 40 1.86 12.35 8.63
N TYR A 41 3.13 11.95 8.62
CA TYR A 41 4.19 12.62 9.38
C TYR A 41 4.35 14.06 8.91
N HIS A 42 4.41 14.30 7.60
CA HIS A 42 4.52 15.65 7.00
C HIS A 42 3.34 16.55 7.40
N ARG A 43 2.11 16.01 7.37
CA ARG A 43 0.90 16.71 7.82
C ARG A 43 0.93 17.00 9.33
N ALA A 44 1.42 16.06 10.14
CA ALA A 44 1.51 16.20 11.58
C ALA A 44 2.62 17.15 12.04
N THR A 45 3.75 17.19 11.32
CA THR A 45 4.86 18.12 11.60
C THR A 45 4.60 19.53 11.08
N GLY A 46 3.63 19.71 10.18
CA GLY A 46 3.28 21.03 9.65
C GLY A 46 4.42 21.67 8.85
N CYS A 47 5.27 20.85 8.20
CA CYS A 47 6.37 21.35 7.39
C CYS A 47 5.81 22.18 6.21
N GLU A 48 6.30 23.42 6.05
CA GLU A 48 5.98 24.31 4.92
C GLU A 48 6.60 23.86 3.59
N SER A 49 7.47 22.85 3.63
CA SER A 49 8.08 22.24 2.45
C SER A 49 7.02 21.51 1.62
N GLU A 50 7.13 21.56 0.28
CA GLU A 50 6.25 20.76 -0.57
C GLU A 50 6.56 19.27 -0.34
N PRO A 51 5.55 18.42 -0.05
CA PRO A 51 5.78 17.00 0.17
C PRO A 51 6.37 16.39 -1.11
N LEU A 52 7.41 15.57 -0.94
CA LEU A 52 8.02 14.82 -2.04
C LEU A 52 6.94 14.00 -2.76
N THR A 53 7.00 13.95 -4.09
CA THR A 53 6.09 13.05 -4.83
C THR A 53 6.45 11.59 -4.53
N GLU A 54 5.49 10.68 -4.69
CA GLU A 54 5.69 9.25 -4.43
C GLU A 54 6.94 8.69 -5.14
N ARG A 55 7.16 9.10 -6.40
CA ARG A 55 8.32 8.68 -7.19
C ARG A 55 9.63 9.21 -6.61
N GLU A 56 9.66 10.45 -6.16
CA GLU A 56 10.86 11.06 -5.56
C GLU A 56 11.17 10.43 -4.20
N PHE A 57 10.14 10.15 -3.40
CA PHE A 57 10.26 9.42 -2.15
C PHE A 57 10.89 8.03 -2.36
N TRP A 58 10.41 7.27 -3.35
CA TRP A 58 10.98 5.95 -3.64
C TRP A 58 12.40 6.02 -4.19
N ARG A 59 12.72 7.05 -4.99
CA ARG A 59 14.08 7.26 -5.51
C ARG A 59 15.04 7.56 -4.36
N ASP A 60 14.69 8.51 -3.50
CA ASP A 60 15.49 8.90 -2.33
C ASP A 60 15.68 7.73 -1.36
N TRP A 61 14.61 6.95 -1.12
CA TRP A 61 14.68 5.75 -0.30
C TRP A 61 15.63 4.69 -0.88
N GLN A 62 15.58 4.46 -2.19
CA GLN A 62 16.47 3.50 -2.85
C GLN A 62 17.92 3.99 -2.85
N ASP A 63 18.13 5.29 -3.06
CA ASP A 63 19.45 5.92 -3.02
C ASP A 63 20.06 5.81 -1.61
N TRP A 64 19.26 6.07 -0.58
CA TRP A 64 19.65 5.85 0.82
C TRP A 64 19.98 4.37 1.10
N GLN A 65 19.21 3.41 0.57
CA GLN A 65 19.50 1.98 0.70
C GLN A 65 20.80 1.57 -0.01
N ASP A 66 21.15 2.23 -1.11
CA ASP A 66 22.39 1.97 -1.85
C ASP A 66 23.61 2.62 -1.17
N ALA A 67 23.43 3.83 -0.65
CA ALA A 67 24.44 4.59 0.07
C ALA A 67 24.75 4.05 1.47
N HIS A 68 23.82 3.31 2.10
CA HIS A 68 23.99 2.66 3.41
C HIS A 68 24.06 1.12 3.27
N PRO A 69 25.12 0.56 2.64
CA PRO A 69 25.29 -0.87 2.50
C PRO A 69 25.61 -1.58 3.83
N GLU A 70 25.82 -0.82 4.91
CA GLU A 70 26.07 -1.31 6.28
C GLU A 70 24.97 -2.22 6.86
N GLY A 71 23.78 -2.27 6.26
CA GLY A 71 22.75 -3.27 6.57
C GLY A 71 22.91 -4.64 5.86
N ARG A 72 23.89 -4.80 4.96
CA ARG A 72 24.07 -6.00 4.12
C ARG A 72 25.18 -6.95 4.60
N CYS A 73 25.81 -6.68 5.73
CA CYS A 73 26.86 -7.55 6.27
C CYS A 73 26.60 -7.90 7.73
N CYS A 74 25.76 -8.91 7.95
CA CYS A 74 25.74 -9.86 9.06
C CYS A 74 24.96 -11.10 8.60
#